data_AF-A0A088BWZ7-F1
#
_entry.id   AF-A0A088BWZ7-F1
#
_cell.length_a   1.000
_cell.length_b   1.000
_cell.length_c   1.000
_cell.angle_alpha   90.00
_cell.angle_beta   90.00
_cell.angle_gamma   90.00
#
_symmetry.space_group_name_H-M   'P 1'
#
loop_
_entity.id
_entity.type
_entity.pdbx_description
1 polymer ?
#
loop_
_entity_poly.entity_id
_entity_poly.type
_entity_poly.pdbx_seq_one_letter_code
_entity_poly.pdbx_strand_id
1 'polypeptide(L)'
;LVSALKDMEEDILEGLKSQDMDDYFNGPFTVVIKESCDGMGDVSEKHGSGPAVPEKAVRFSFTVMTVSVTNNNGPLRIFEETKPNSELCCKPLCLMLADESDHETLTAILSPLIAEREAMKTSEL
;
A
#
# COMPACT_ATOMS: atom_id res chain seq x y z
N LEU A 1 2.14 0.34 -6.30
CA LEU A 1 1.60 -1.04 -6.20
C LEU A 1 2.35 -2.05 -7.06
N VAL A 2 2.50 -1.83 -8.37
CA VAL A 2 3.28 -2.72 -9.27
C VAL A 2 4.63 -3.13 -8.68
N SER A 3 5.45 -2.16 -8.22
CA SER A 3 6.75 -2.47 -7.61
C SER A 3 6.62 -3.41 -6.41
N ALA A 4 5.69 -3.14 -5.49
CA ALA A 4 5.52 -3.98 -4.31
C ALA A 4 5.06 -5.40 -4.66
N LEU A 5 4.19 -5.56 -5.66
CA LEU A 5 3.78 -6.88 -6.14
C LEU A 5 4.92 -7.62 -6.84
N LYS A 6 5.76 -6.90 -7.59
CA LYS A 6 6.94 -7.50 -8.22
C LYS A 6 7.98 -7.94 -7.21
N ASP A 7 8.17 -7.18 -6.13
CA ASP A 7 9.05 -7.56 -5.02
C ASP A 7 8.56 -8.84 -4.31
N MET A 8 7.26 -9.14 -4.39
CA MET A 8 6.61 -10.32 -3.80
C MET A 8 6.42 -11.46 -4.79
N GLU A 9 7.02 -11.40 -5.98
CA GLU A 9 6.80 -12.38 -7.05
C GLU A 9 7.15 -13.80 -6.60
N GLU A 10 8.26 -13.99 -5.90
CA GLU A 10 8.68 -15.30 -5.42
C GLU A 10 7.67 -15.89 -4.43
N ASP A 11 7.19 -15.10 -3.47
CA ASP A 11 6.19 -15.52 -2.49
C ASP A 11 4.86 -15.89 -3.16
N ILE A 12 4.46 -15.13 -4.19
CA ILE A 12 3.22 -15.39 -4.96
C ILE A 12 3.34 -16.69 -5.76
N LEU A 13 4.48 -16.91 -6.42
CA LEU A 13 4.75 -18.14 -7.18
C LEU A 13 4.84 -19.36 -6.25
N GLU A 14 5.49 -19.23 -5.09
CA GLU A 14 5.48 -20.29 -4.06
C GLU A 14 4.07 -20.58 -3.55
N GLY A 15 3.27 -19.53 -3.35
CA GLY A 15 1.86 -19.61 -3.03
C GLY A 15 1.05 -20.44 -4.04
N LEU A 16 1.24 -20.18 -5.34
CA LEU A 16 0.60 -20.96 -6.41
C LEU A 16 1.01 -22.44 -6.36
N LYS A 17 2.31 -22.71 -6.23
CA LYS A 17 2.84 -24.08 -6.09
C LYS A 17 2.24 -24.82 -4.89
N SER A 18 2.13 -24.14 -3.76
CA SER A 18 1.56 -24.72 -2.52
C SER A 18 0.10 -25.13 -2.67
N GLN A 19 -0.59 -24.57 -3.66
CA GLN A 19 -1.98 -24.84 -4.00
C GLN A 19 -2.14 -25.75 -5.23
N ASP A 20 -1.07 -26.43 -5.66
CA ASP A 20 -1.01 -27.29 -6.86
C ASP A 20 -1.43 -26.55 -8.16
N MET A 21 -1.14 -25.25 -8.24
CA MET A 21 -1.38 -24.42 -9.43
C MET A 21 -0.12 -24.22 -10.26
N ASP A 22 -0.30 -24.04 -11.57
CA ASP A 22 0.80 -23.80 -12.51
C ASP A 22 1.47 -22.43 -12.31
N ASP A 23 2.80 -22.39 -12.37
CA ASP A 23 3.61 -21.15 -12.27
C ASP A 23 3.35 -20.14 -13.41
N TYR A 24 2.75 -20.59 -14.52
CA TYR A 24 2.36 -19.77 -15.67
C TYR A 24 0.90 -19.31 -15.60
N PHE A 25 0.24 -19.48 -14.46
CA PHE A 25 -1.12 -18.98 -14.24
C PHE A 25 -1.19 -17.47 -14.48
N ASN A 26 -2.08 -17.06 -15.37
CA ASN A 26 -2.30 -15.68 -15.78
C ASN A 26 -3.76 -15.23 -15.57
N GLY A 27 -4.52 -15.98 -14.76
CA GLY A 27 -5.88 -15.60 -14.40
C GLY A 27 -5.90 -14.43 -13.42
N PRO A 28 -7.10 -13.90 -13.11
CA PRO A 28 -7.24 -12.72 -12.27
C PRO A 28 -6.83 -13.02 -10.82
N PHE A 29 -5.94 -12.18 -10.29
CA PHE A 29 -5.58 -12.15 -8.89
C PHE A 29 -6.40 -11.08 -8.17
N THR A 30 -6.87 -11.40 -6.97
CA THR A 30 -7.44 -10.44 -6.03
C THR A 30 -6.42 -10.13 -4.96
N VAL A 31 -5.97 -8.88 -4.94
CA VAL A 31 -5.00 -8.36 -3.95
C VAL A 31 -5.75 -7.52 -2.94
N VAL A 32 -5.66 -7.87 -1.66
CA VAL A 32 -6.22 -7.08 -0.56
C VAL A 32 -5.12 -6.22 0.04
N ILE A 33 -5.35 -4.91 0.09
CA ILE A 33 -4.39 -3.92 0.57
C ILE A 33 -4.94 -3.25 1.83
N LYS A 34 -4.14 -3.21 2.89
CA LYS A 34 -4.38 -2.37 4.07
C LYS A 34 -3.74 -1.00 3.82
N GLU A 35 -4.54 0.04 3.78
CA GLU A 35 -4.06 1.43 3.77
C GLU A 35 -3.90 1.93 5.20
N SER A 36 -2.92 2.79 5.44
CA SER A 36 -2.66 3.36 6.77
C SER A 36 -2.17 4.80 6.62
N CYS A 37 -2.71 5.69 7.45
CA CYS A 37 -2.31 7.10 7.49
C CYS A 37 -2.12 7.50 8.94
N ASP A 38 -0.96 8.05 9.26
CA ASP A 38 -0.61 8.45 10.63
C ASP A 38 0.09 9.82 10.66
N GLY A 39 -0.34 10.68 11.58
CA GLY A 39 0.34 11.92 11.92
C GLY A 39 1.46 11.70 12.94
N MET A 40 2.53 12.48 12.78
CA MET A 40 3.71 12.49 13.64
C MET A 40 3.95 13.91 14.14
N GLY A 41 4.02 14.08 15.46
CA GLY A 41 4.46 15.32 16.10
C GLY A 41 5.97 15.39 16.24
N ASP A 42 6.46 16.55 16.72
CA ASP A 42 7.86 16.79 17.08
C ASP A 42 8.87 16.50 15.95
N VAL A 43 8.47 16.74 14.69
CA VAL A 43 9.32 16.58 13.51
C VAL A 43 10.01 17.91 13.24
N SER A 44 11.20 18.13 13.80
CA SER A 44 11.88 19.44 13.75
C SER A 44 12.12 19.96 12.33
N GLU A 45 11.74 21.22 12.10
CA GLU A 45 12.08 21.94 10.88
C GLU A 45 13.60 22.10 10.77
N LYS A 46 14.13 22.00 9.55
CA LYS A 46 15.56 22.23 9.27
C LYS A 46 15.76 23.63 8.74
N HIS A 47 16.87 24.28 9.14
CA HIS A 47 17.33 25.50 8.50
C HIS A 47 17.52 25.27 7.00
N GLY A 48 17.11 26.23 6.18
CA GLY A 48 17.25 26.14 4.73
C GLY A 48 16.56 27.30 4.01
N SER A 49 16.54 27.24 2.68
CA SER A 49 15.88 28.21 1.81
C SER A 49 14.47 27.78 1.39
N GLY A 50 13.93 26.73 1.99
CA GLY A 50 12.58 26.23 1.71
C GLY A 50 11.49 27.15 2.27
N PRO A 51 10.22 26.88 1.94
CA PRO A 51 9.10 27.51 2.65
C PRO A 51 9.15 27.12 4.13
N ALA A 52 8.55 27.95 4.99
CA ALA A 52 8.29 27.57 6.36
C ALA A 52 7.36 26.35 6.37
N VAL A 53 7.72 25.31 7.12
CA VAL A 53 6.96 24.06 7.21
C VAL A 53 6.59 23.76 8.67
N PRO A 54 5.46 23.10 8.94
CA PRO A 54 5.11 22.70 10.30
C PRO A 54 6.11 21.67 10.84
N GLU A 55 6.34 21.69 12.16
CA GLU A 55 7.14 20.67 12.85
C GLU A 55 6.37 19.36 13.09
N LYS A 56 5.62 18.95 12.06
CA LYS A 56 4.74 17.78 12.03
C LYS A 56 4.86 17.11 10.66
N ALA A 57 4.65 15.81 10.64
CA ALA A 57 4.60 15.06 9.39
C ALA A 57 3.35 14.19 9.35
N VAL A 58 2.87 13.90 8.15
CA VAL A 58 1.88 12.85 7.91
C VAL A 58 2.50 11.82 6.97
N ARG A 59 2.31 10.55 7.29
CA ARG A 59 2.72 9.43 6.46
C ARG A 59 1.50 8.67 6.01
N PHE A 60 1.38 8.47 4.70
CA PHE A 60 0.46 7.52 4.10
C PHE A 60 1.26 6.30 3.60
N SER A 61 0.83 5.11 3.99
CA SER A 61 1.48 3.84 3.68
C SER A 61 0.44 2.79 3.30
N PHE A 62 0.91 1.68 2.75
CA PHE A 62 0.07 0.52 2.50
C PHE A 62 0.82 -0.78 2.77
N THR A 63 0.06 -1.85 2.97
CA THR A 63 0.57 -3.23 3.11
C THR A 63 -0.28 -4.16 2.25
N VAL A 64 0.37 -5.01 1.46
CA VAL A 64 -0.31 -6.12 0.79
C VAL A 64 -0.63 -7.17 1.86
N MET A 65 -1.91 -7.33 2.17
CA MET A 65 -2.36 -8.23 3.24
C MET A 65 -2.51 -9.65 2.72
N THR A 66 -3.20 -9.81 1.60
CA THR A 66 -3.42 -11.13 0.99
C THR A 66 -3.40 -11.02 -0.53
N VAL A 67 -2.99 -12.11 -1.17
CA VAL A 67 -3.18 -12.35 -2.60
C VAL A 67 -3.96 -13.64 -2.74
N SER A 68 -4.97 -13.62 -3.60
CA SER A 68 -5.83 -14.77 -3.86
C SER A 68 -6.15 -14.88 -5.34
N VAL A 69 -6.51 -16.07 -5.78
CA VAL A 69 -6.95 -16.36 -7.15
C VAL A 69 -8.33 -17.01 -7.10
N THR A 70 -9.15 -16.81 -8.13
CA THR A 70 -10.47 -17.47 -8.19
C THR A 70 -10.33 -18.82 -8.89
N ASN A 71 -10.79 -19.89 -8.23
CA ASN A 71 -10.94 -21.21 -8.83
C ASN A 71 -12.42 -21.63 -8.81
N ASN A 72 -12.77 -22.76 -9.44
CA ASN A 72 -14.12 -23.34 -9.51
C ASN A 72 -14.77 -23.55 -8.12
N ASN A 73 -13.97 -23.61 -7.06
CA ASN A 73 -14.41 -23.82 -5.68
C ASN A 73 -14.43 -22.53 -4.83
N GLY A 74 -14.21 -21.36 -5.44
CA GLY A 74 -14.16 -20.06 -4.77
C GLY A 74 -12.75 -19.45 -4.69
N PRO A 75 -12.57 -18.37 -3.91
CA PRO A 75 -11.29 -17.68 -3.77
C PRO A 75 -10.30 -18.53 -2.98
N LEU A 76 -9.15 -18.80 -3.59
CA LEU A 76 -8.04 -19.52 -2.99
C LEU A 76 -6.93 -18.54 -2.63
N ARG A 77 -6.54 -18.49 -1.35
CA ARG A 77 -5.50 -17.59 -0.87
C ARG A 77 -4.12 -18.21 -1.12
N ILE A 78 -3.26 -17.49 -1.83
CA ILE A 78 -1.90 -17.92 -2.17
C ILE A 78 -0.83 -17.17 -1.38
N PHE A 79 -1.14 -15.97 -0.88
CA PHE A 79 -0.27 -15.22 0.01
C PHE A 79 -1.09 -14.62 1.16
N GLU A 80 -0.49 -14.61 2.35
CA GLU A 80 -1.00 -13.92 3.53
C GLU A 80 0.16 -13.35 4.34
N GLU A 81 0.11 -12.04 4.60
CA GLU A 81 1.13 -11.38 5.42
C GLU A 81 1.04 -11.88 6.87
N THR A 82 2.09 -12.57 7.31
CA THR A 82 2.15 -13.21 8.63
C THR A 82 2.29 -12.21 9.78
N LYS A 83 2.87 -11.03 9.52
CA LYS A 83 3.09 -9.98 10.51
C LYS A 83 2.57 -8.64 9.98
N PRO A 84 1.23 -8.47 9.86
CA PRO A 84 0.62 -7.34 9.15
C PRO A 84 0.87 -5.97 9.79
N ASN A 85 1.42 -5.92 11.01
CA ASN A 85 1.77 -4.69 11.72
C ASN A 85 3.30 -4.50 11.84
N SER A 86 4.10 -5.31 11.15
CA SER A 86 5.54 -5.05 11.06
C SER A 86 5.82 -3.83 10.18
N GLU A 87 6.79 -3.04 10.60
CA GLU A 87 7.40 -1.98 9.83
C GLU A 87 7.98 -2.46 8.48
N LEU A 88 8.35 -3.74 8.37
CA LEU A 88 8.97 -4.30 7.15
C LEU A 88 7.98 -4.46 6.00
N CYS A 89 6.70 -4.75 6.31
CA CYS A 89 5.63 -4.89 5.32
C CYS A 89 4.87 -3.58 5.08
N CYS A 90 5.12 -2.55 5.89
CA CYS A 90 4.51 -1.23 5.75
C CYS A 90 5.26 -0.40 4.71
N LYS A 91 4.76 -0.39 3.47
CA LYS A 91 5.41 0.33 2.35
C LYS A 91 4.97 1.80 2.37
N PRO A 92 5.90 2.76 2.51
CA PRO A 92 5.56 4.18 2.46
C PRO A 92 5.12 4.56 1.04
N LEU A 93 4.03 5.34 0.94
CA LEU A 93 3.50 5.83 -0.34
C LEU A 93 3.59 7.34 -0.45
N CYS A 94 3.30 8.07 0.64
CA CYS A 94 3.38 9.52 0.68
C CYS A 94 3.91 9.98 2.03
N LEU A 95 4.88 10.89 2.00
CA LEU A 95 5.44 11.55 3.17
C LEU A 95 5.27 13.05 2.97
N MET A 96 4.66 13.73 3.94
CA MET A 96 4.44 15.17 3.86
C MET A 96 4.78 15.84 5.20
N LEU A 97 5.34 17.04 5.13
CA LEU A 97 5.47 17.92 6.29
C LEU A 97 4.19 18.76 6.39
N ALA A 98 3.21 18.22 7.10
CA ALA A 98 1.88 18.80 7.28
C ALA A 98 1.35 18.45 8.67
N ASP A 99 0.42 19.25 9.18
CA ASP A 99 -0.39 18.87 10.34
C ASP A 99 -1.59 18.05 9.87
N GLU A 100 -1.84 16.88 10.45
CA GLU A 100 -3.03 16.07 10.14
C GLU A 100 -4.34 16.81 10.47
N SER A 101 -4.28 17.81 11.34
CA SER A 101 -5.41 18.66 11.72
C SER A 101 -5.72 19.74 10.67
N ASP A 102 -4.76 20.05 9.78
CA ASP A 102 -4.97 20.99 8.67
C ASP A 102 -5.65 20.27 7.50
N HIS A 103 -6.98 20.35 7.49
CA HIS A 103 -7.81 19.70 6.49
C HIS A 103 -7.54 20.18 5.05
N GLU A 104 -7.21 21.46 4.86
CA GLU A 104 -7.00 22.02 3.53
C GLU A 104 -5.72 21.45 2.92
N THR A 105 -4.62 21.50 3.68
CA THR A 105 -3.33 20.94 3.25
C THR A 105 -3.42 19.43 3.06
N LEU A 106 -4.01 18.71 4.01
CA LEU A 106 -4.11 17.25 3.94
C LEU A 106 -4.93 16.79 2.72
N THR A 107 -6.06 17.44 2.47
CA THR A 107 -6.92 17.10 1.33
C THR A 107 -6.25 17.46 0.00
N ALA A 108 -5.56 18.61 -0.07
CA ALA A 108 -4.82 19.00 -1.26
C ALA A 108 -3.74 17.96 -1.63
N ILE A 109 -3.02 17.42 -0.64
CA ILE A 109 -1.95 16.45 -0.87
C ILE A 109 -2.49 15.04 -1.13
N LEU A 110 -3.50 14.58 -0.38
CA LEU A 110 -3.98 13.19 -0.47
C LEU A 110 -5.04 12.98 -1.55
N SER A 111 -5.74 14.01 -2.01
CA SER A 111 -6.81 13.85 -3.03
C SER A 111 -6.36 13.16 -4.33
N PRO A 112 -5.13 13.35 -4.86
CA PRO A 112 -4.66 12.59 -6.02
C PRO A 112 -4.54 11.09 -5.73
N LEU A 113 -4.04 10.70 -4.55
CA LEU A 113 -3.92 9.29 -4.15
C LEU A 113 -5.29 8.64 -3.99
N ILE A 114 -6.27 9.36 -3.44
CA ILE A 114 -7.65 8.88 -3.36
C ILE A 114 -8.26 8.73 -4.76
N ALA A 115 -8.00 9.66 -5.69
CA ALA A 115 -8.48 9.54 -7.07
C ALA A 115 -7.87 8.33 -7.80
N GLU A 116 -6.56 8.11 -7.67
CA GLU A 116 -5.89 6.91 -8.20
C GLU A 116 -6.49 5.63 -7.63
N ARG A 117 -6.66 5.58 -6.30
CA ARG A 117 -7.28 4.45 -5.61
C ARG A 117 -8.70 4.15 -6.12
N GLU A 118 -9.55 5.17 -6.26
CA GLU A 118 -10.92 4.95 -6.76
C GLU A 118 -10.92 4.49 -8.21
N ALA A 119 -10.00 4.97 -9.06
CA ALA A 119 -9.84 4.46 -10.42
C ALA A 119 -9.38 3.00 -10.43
N MET A 120 -8.46 2.63 -9.52
CA MET A 120 -7.93 1.27 -9.44
C MET A 120 -8.99 0.23 -9.06
N LYS A 121 -9.97 0.59 -8.23
CA LYS A 121 -11.04 -0.33 -7.79
C LYS A 121 -11.92 -0.86 -8.91
N THR A 122 -11.99 -0.15 -10.04
CA THR A 122 -12.85 -0.50 -11.18
C THR A 122 -12.03 -0.86 -12.42
N SER A 123 -10.74 -1.12 -12.24
CA SER A 123 -9.79 -1.51 -13.28
C SER A 123 -9.04 -2.78 -12.91
N GLU A 124 -8.37 -3.38 -13.89
CA GLU A 124 -7.44 -4.49 -13.70
C GLU A 124 -6.03 -3.99 -14.02
N LEU A 125 -5.04 -4.48 -13.27
CA LEU A 125 -3.62 -4.12 -13.39
C LEU A 125 -2.87 -5.12 -14.26
#